data_AF-A0A5N8VUI0-F1
#
_entry.id   AF-A0A5N8VUI0-F1
#
_cell.length_a   1.000
_cell.length_b   1.000
_cell.length_c   1.000
_cell.angle_alpha   90.00
_cell.angle_beta   90.00
_cell.angle_gamma   90.00
#
_symmetry.space_group_name_H-M   'P 1'
#
loop_
_entity.id
_entity.type
_entity.pdbx_description
1 polymer ?
#
loop_
_entity_poly.entity_id
_entity_poly.type
_entity_poly.pdbx_seq_one_letter_code
_entity_poly.pdbx_strand_id
1 'polypeptide(L)'
;MRPLLPTPMLNHGSSAITGRYSYGRNSMATSTRRGLQAVVTAVAVGTAIALSTGQAHAASGVTAAPTCNGYEANIVGTPGSDTLTGTDNADVIFADAGNDVVFGLGEADIVCLGPGNDTFNGGAGDDLIVVDAAVDGADNVSGGPGRDLVDYSARTTPVTVTVDSVADDGAPGEGDTTNPDVELLEGGSAGDTLTGSPSNTFEDIRGNEGNDTITSGAGGSSQLVGGPGNDTLRARAGAGDVSLFGSDGADTLFGGPGNDILNGQAEADVMVGGLGNDLVIGGAGDDQSIAESTSADGADEFRGGADIDTMSYSARNTPVAVSPDGRADDGAVIEGDNVNATVENIRGGQAGDFLYGNALANRLFGGTGSDTIRAVDGISGNDVVDGAQGSGTDECTADPGDIISNCP
;
A
#
# COMPACT_ATOMS: atom_id res chain seq x y z
N MET A 1 40.73 0.54 -53.67
CA MET A 1 40.64 1.76 -52.85
C MET A 1 39.88 1.42 -51.58
N ARG A 2 40.16 2.15 -50.51
CA ARG A 2 39.94 1.86 -49.08
C ARG A 2 38.47 1.56 -48.66
N PRO A 3 38.28 0.88 -47.50
CA PRO A 3 37.00 0.37 -46.99
C PRO A 3 36.33 1.31 -45.97
N LEU A 4 35.06 1.05 -45.66
CA LEU A 4 34.38 1.53 -44.44
C LEU A 4 33.59 0.36 -43.82
N LEU A 5 33.93 0.05 -42.57
CA LEU A 5 33.19 -0.73 -41.56
C LEU A 5 32.53 0.28 -40.58
N PRO A 6 31.83 -0.13 -39.50
CA PRO A 6 30.55 -0.84 -39.41
C PRO A 6 29.57 -0.13 -38.41
N THR A 7 28.31 -0.57 -38.30
CA THR A 7 27.55 -0.41 -37.04
C THR A 7 26.75 -1.69 -36.74
N PRO A 8 26.82 -2.23 -35.50
CA PRO A 8 26.10 -3.42 -35.09
C PRO A 8 24.71 -3.08 -34.52
N MET A 9 23.73 -3.96 -34.77
CA MET A 9 22.46 -3.99 -34.03
C MET A 9 22.70 -4.63 -32.67
N LEU A 10 22.18 -3.97 -31.63
CA LEU A 10 22.33 -4.34 -30.24
C LEU A 10 21.49 -5.58 -29.90
N ASN A 11 22.11 -6.43 -29.10
CA ASN A 11 21.61 -7.64 -28.46
C ASN A 11 20.73 -7.25 -27.25
N HIS A 12 19.50 -7.75 -27.14
CA HIS A 12 18.74 -7.71 -25.88
C HIS A 12 18.73 -9.12 -25.28
N GLY A 13 19.73 -9.37 -24.44
CA GLY A 13 19.75 -10.45 -23.47
C GLY A 13 19.59 -9.86 -22.07
N SER A 14 18.55 -10.34 -21.38
CA SER A 14 18.50 -10.71 -19.96
C SER A 14 19.39 -9.94 -18.96
N SER A 15 18.78 -9.25 -18.00
CA SER A 15 19.31 -9.13 -16.64
C SER A 15 18.19 -8.86 -15.65
N ALA A 16 18.10 -9.74 -14.66
CA ALA A 16 17.28 -9.63 -13.47
C ALA A 16 17.59 -8.32 -12.71
N ILE A 17 16.55 -7.65 -12.22
CA ILE A 17 16.66 -6.55 -11.27
C ILE A 17 16.06 -7.04 -9.96
N THR A 18 16.92 -7.55 -9.09
CA THR A 18 16.69 -7.54 -7.64
C THR A 18 17.11 -6.16 -7.14
N GLY A 19 16.14 -5.25 -7.03
CA GLY A 19 16.35 -3.89 -6.54
C GLY A 19 15.94 -3.77 -5.08
N ARG A 20 16.90 -3.88 -4.16
CA ARG A 20 16.74 -3.37 -2.79
C ARG A 20 16.63 -1.85 -2.87
N TYR A 21 15.48 -1.28 -2.54
CA TYR A 21 15.36 0.16 -2.30
C TYR A 21 15.95 0.47 -0.93
N SER A 22 17.25 0.77 -0.89
CA SER A 22 17.80 1.61 0.18
C SER A 22 17.60 3.06 -0.24
N TYR A 23 16.77 3.79 0.50
CA TYR A 23 16.73 5.26 0.42
C TYR A 23 18.11 5.79 0.82
N GLY A 24 18.92 6.11 -0.19
CA GLY A 24 20.16 6.84 -0.03
C GLY A 24 19.85 8.26 0.40
N ARG A 25 20.37 8.66 1.56
CA ARG A 25 20.47 10.06 1.98
C ARG A 25 21.11 10.87 0.87
N ASN A 26 20.31 11.63 0.11
CA ASN A 26 20.84 12.62 -0.79
C ASN A 26 21.29 13.84 0.03
N SER A 27 22.61 13.91 0.19
CA SER A 27 23.36 15.05 0.71
C SER A 27 22.91 16.35 0.01
N MET A 28 22.19 17.21 0.73
CA MET A 28 22.03 18.62 0.34
C MET A 28 23.41 19.26 0.24
N ALA A 29 23.75 19.72 -0.96
CA ALA A 29 24.99 20.43 -1.21
C ALA A 29 24.98 21.78 -0.47
N THR A 30 25.86 21.93 0.51
CA THR A 30 26.15 23.20 1.18
C THR A 30 26.57 24.27 0.16
N SER A 31 25.69 25.25 -0.10
CA SER A 31 26.05 26.51 -0.76
C SER A 31 26.13 27.61 0.29
N THR A 32 27.34 27.84 0.80
CA THR A 32 27.64 29.03 1.61
C THR A 32 27.53 30.29 0.74
N ARG A 33 26.48 31.09 0.90
CA ARG A 33 26.52 32.53 0.56
C ARG A 33 26.16 33.38 1.76
N ARG A 34 27.20 34.02 2.31
CA ARG A 34 27.08 35.18 3.20
C ARG A 34 26.37 36.33 2.47
N GLY A 35 25.29 36.85 3.05
CA GLY A 35 24.65 38.08 2.58
C GLY A 35 23.70 38.65 3.62
N LEU A 36 24.18 39.69 4.34
CA LEU A 36 23.46 40.72 5.09
C LEU A 36 22.29 40.32 6.04
N GLN A 37 22.58 40.37 7.35
CA GLN A 37 21.59 40.47 8.42
C GLN A 37 20.77 41.76 8.31
N ALA A 38 19.45 41.65 8.21
CA ALA A 38 18.53 42.69 8.61
C ALA A 38 18.11 42.43 10.06
N VAL A 39 18.54 43.30 10.97
CA VAL A 39 18.11 43.32 12.37
C VAL A 39 16.73 43.98 12.42
N VAL A 40 15.68 43.24 12.76
CA VAL A 40 14.38 43.83 13.14
C VAL A 40 14.07 43.43 14.57
N THR A 41 13.79 44.45 15.37
CA THR A 41 13.52 44.37 16.81
C THR A 41 12.04 44.03 17.01
N ALA A 42 11.75 43.03 17.85
CA ALA A 42 10.38 42.64 18.19
C ALA A 42 9.60 43.80 18.82
N VAL A 43 8.32 43.94 18.44
CA VAL A 43 7.33 44.73 19.18
C VAL A 43 6.22 43.77 19.60
N ALA A 44 6.10 43.54 20.91
CA ALA A 44 4.92 42.93 21.48
C ALA A 44 3.74 43.92 21.39
N VAL A 45 2.61 43.51 20.82
CA VAL A 45 1.31 43.23 21.50
C VAL A 45 0.26 42.95 20.40
N GLY A 46 -0.34 41.76 20.40
CA GLY A 46 -1.77 41.53 20.13
C GLY A 46 -2.43 42.11 18.86
N THR A 47 -1.73 42.15 17.72
CA THR A 47 -2.36 42.37 16.41
C THR A 47 -1.54 41.67 15.33
N ALA A 48 -2.24 40.94 14.45
CA ALA A 48 -1.72 40.23 13.29
C ALA A 48 -0.57 40.97 12.58
N ILE A 49 0.55 40.27 12.41
CA ILE A 49 1.59 40.70 11.48
C ILE A 49 1.32 39.98 10.15
N ALA A 50 0.52 40.62 9.29
CA ALA A 50 0.53 40.28 7.88
C ALA A 50 1.88 40.72 7.30
N LEU A 51 2.84 39.79 7.23
CA LEU A 51 4.12 40.03 6.57
C LEU A 51 3.89 39.90 5.06
N SER A 52 3.95 41.02 4.34
CA SER A 52 3.98 41.00 2.88
C SER A 52 5.22 40.24 2.42
N THR A 53 5.02 39.17 1.64
CA THR A 53 6.01 38.44 0.81
C THR A 53 7.47 38.53 1.28
N GLY A 54 7.98 37.48 1.95
CA GLY A 54 9.41 37.26 2.13
C GLY A 54 10.05 37.83 3.41
N GLN A 55 9.32 37.90 4.53
CA GLN A 55 9.91 38.19 5.84
C GLN A 55 9.75 36.95 6.74
N ALA A 56 10.79 36.12 6.81
CA ALA A 56 10.91 35.10 7.85
C ALA A 56 11.02 35.75 9.23
N HIS A 57 10.29 35.22 10.21
CA HIS A 57 10.56 35.50 11.61
C HIS A 57 11.86 34.77 12.00
N ALA A 58 12.98 35.47 11.99
CA ALA A 58 14.17 34.97 12.68
C ALA A 58 13.87 34.96 14.19
N ALA A 59 13.88 33.78 14.80
CA ALA A 59 13.71 33.55 16.22
C ALA A 59 14.60 34.51 17.03
N SER A 60 14.00 35.55 17.59
CA SER A 60 14.74 36.53 18.39
C SER A 60 14.94 35.97 19.79
N GLY A 61 16.11 35.38 20.05
CA GLY A 61 16.58 35.05 21.39
C GLY A 61 16.54 33.57 21.80
N VAL A 62 16.20 32.66 20.88
CA VAL A 62 16.33 31.21 21.11
C VAL A 62 17.72 30.75 20.66
N THR A 63 18.42 29.94 21.46
CA THR A 63 19.81 29.52 21.21
C THR A 63 19.97 28.50 20.07
N ALA A 64 18.87 28.05 19.48
CA ALA A 64 18.75 27.32 18.22
C ALA A 64 17.30 27.48 17.72
N ALA A 65 17.07 27.54 16.40
CA ALA A 65 15.70 27.48 15.87
C ALA A 65 15.09 26.09 16.12
N PRO A 66 13.75 25.99 16.30
CA PRO A 66 13.09 24.70 16.44
C PRO A 66 13.27 23.88 15.16
N THR A 67 13.00 22.57 15.27
CA THR A 67 13.09 21.66 14.14
C THR A 67 11.75 21.00 13.86
N CYS A 68 11.41 20.86 12.58
CA CYS A 68 10.28 20.07 12.10
C CYS A 68 10.83 18.89 11.27
N ASN A 69 10.44 17.65 11.61
CA ASN A 69 11.01 16.43 11.05
C ASN A 69 12.56 16.42 10.95
N GLY A 70 13.24 16.96 11.95
CA GLY A 70 14.71 17.06 11.99
C GLY A 70 15.34 18.17 11.13
N TYR A 71 14.56 18.99 10.44
CA TYR A 71 15.03 20.16 9.69
C TYR A 71 14.85 21.44 10.51
N GLU A 72 15.82 22.35 10.45
CA GLU A 72 15.75 23.65 11.14
C GLU A 72 14.68 24.54 10.48
N ALA A 73 13.70 24.99 11.27
CA ALA A 73 12.60 25.82 10.78
C ALA A 73 13.10 27.21 10.38
N ASN A 74 12.71 27.66 9.18
CA ASN A 74 13.01 29.00 8.68
C ASN A 74 11.86 29.98 8.90
N ILE A 75 10.65 29.48 9.16
CA ILE A 75 9.46 30.25 9.56
C ILE A 75 8.95 29.67 10.88
N VAL A 76 8.86 30.53 11.90
CA VAL A 76 8.48 30.12 13.25
C VAL A 76 7.40 31.06 13.77
N GLY A 77 6.30 30.48 14.24
CA GLY A 77 5.24 31.17 14.95
C GLY A 77 5.58 31.43 16.42
N THR A 78 4.55 31.58 17.23
CA THR A 78 4.57 31.87 18.65
C THR A 78 3.57 30.96 19.36
N PRO A 79 3.61 30.83 20.70
CA PRO A 79 2.63 30.02 21.44
C PRO A 79 1.17 30.55 21.45
N GLY A 80 0.75 31.39 20.51
CA GLY A 80 -0.63 31.83 20.37
C GLY A 80 -1.01 31.97 18.91
N SER A 81 -2.30 32.07 18.62
CA SER A 81 -2.84 32.09 17.25
C SER A 81 -2.11 33.03 16.29
N ASP A 82 -1.43 32.45 15.31
CA ASP A 82 -0.65 33.10 14.29
C ASP A 82 -1.27 32.95 12.90
N THR A 83 -0.79 33.79 11.98
CA THR A 83 -1.03 33.60 10.55
C THR A 83 0.32 33.62 9.86
N LEU A 84 0.75 32.46 9.39
CA LEU A 84 2.04 32.23 8.78
C LEU A 84 1.87 32.07 7.27
N THR A 85 2.82 32.62 6.52
CA THR A 85 2.82 32.50 5.06
C THR A 85 4.25 32.22 4.63
N GLY A 86 4.42 31.11 3.94
CA GLY A 86 5.63 30.69 3.26
C GLY A 86 5.98 31.60 2.09
N THR A 87 6.87 31.09 1.25
CA THR A 87 7.41 31.73 0.07
C THR A 87 7.16 30.85 -1.15
N ASP A 88 7.50 31.33 -2.34
CA ASP A 88 7.45 30.47 -3.53
C ASP A 88 8.61 29.43 -3.57
N ASN A 89 9.34 29.21 -2.47
CA ASN A 89 10.41 28.21 -2.36
C ASN A 89 10.11 27.33 -1.15
N ALA A 90 10.68 26.11 -1.17
CA ALA A 90 10.62 25.17 -0.07
C ALA A 90 10.95 25.81 1.30
N ASP A 91 9.99 25.76 2.20
CA ASP A 91 10.05 26.26 3.56
C ASP A 91 9.96 25.13 4.59
N VAL A 92 10.45 25.43 5.80
CA VAL A 92 10.27 24.59 6.99
C VAL A 92 9.57 25.44 8.02
N ILE A 93 8.27 25.18 8.19
CA ILE A 93 7.35 25.98 8.99
C ILE A 93 7.06 25.27 10.32
N PHE A 94 7.23 25.99 11.42
CA PHE A 94 6.88 25.53 12.76
C PHE A 94 5.92 26.53 13.39
N ALA A 95 4.63 26.20 13.50
CA ALA A 95 3.63 27.15 13.98
C ALA A 95 3.66 27.34 15.51
N ASP A 96 4.05 26.29 16.25
CA ASP A 96 4.09 26.22 17.73
C ASP A 96 2.67 26.03 18.28
N ALA A 97 2.42 26.25 19.57
CA ALA A 97 1.06 26.13 20.11
C ALA A 97 0.18 27.31 19.66
N GLY A 98 -1.11 27.10 19.46
CA GLY A 98 -2.01 28.17 19.03
C GLY A 98 -3.12 27.62 18.16
N ASN A 99 -4.04 28.49 17.72
CA ASN A 99 -4.91 28.13 16.60
C ASN A 99 -4.41 28.94 15.41
N ASP A 100 -3.64 28.30 14.57
CA ASP A 100 -2.80 28.92 13.56
C ASP A 100 -3.39 28.74 12.17
N VAL A 101 -3.09 29.70 11.30
CA VAL A 101 -3.42 29.62 9.87
C VAL A 101 -2.12 29.69 9.08
N VAL A 102 -1.79 28.60 8.40
CA VAL A 102 -0.52 28.44 7.69
C VAL A 102 -0.76 28.25 6.20
N PHE A 103 -0.04 29.02 5.39
CA PHE A 103 -0.01 28.90 3.93
C PHE A 103 1.41 28.57 3.47
N GLY A 104 1.63 27.44 2.78
CA GLY A 104 2.93 27.05 2.23
C GLY A 104 3.33 27.87 1.00
N LEU A 105 2.40 27.97 0.04
CA LEU A 105 2.47 28.63 -1.28
C LEU A 105 3.04 27.76 -2.40
N GLY A 106 4.36 27.63 -2.53
CA GLY A 106 4.98 27.06 -3.72
C GLY A 106 6.23 26.25 -3.42
N GLU A 107 6.49 25.22 -4.23
CA GLU A 107 7.50 24.17 -3.97
C GLU A 107 7.16 23.32 -2.74
N ALA A 108 7.97 22.30 -2.46
CA ALA A 108 7.71 21.34 -1.38
C ALA A 108 8.07 21.90 0.00
N ASP A 109 7.07 22.04 0.86
CA ASP A 109 7.19 22.53 2.23
C ASP A 109 7.18 21.42 3.28
N ILE A 110 7.77 21.68 4.44
CA ILE A 110 7.64 20.83 5.63
C ILE A 110 6.98 21.65 6.73
N VAL A 111 5.82 21.22 7.20
CA VAL A 111 5.05 21.94 8.22
C VAL A 111 4.82 21.08 9.47
N CYS A 112 5.05 21.70 10.62
CA CYS A 112 4.60 21.22 11.92
C CYS A 112 3.64 22.28 12.46
N LEU A 113 2.37 21.93 12.58
CA LEU A 113 1.34 22.85 13.08
C LEU A 113 1.48 23.00 14.59
N GLY A 114 1.51 21.90 15.33
CA GLY A 114 1.70 21.92 16.77
C GLY A 114 0.35 21.87 17.51
N PRO A 115 0.33 22.12 18.83
CA PRO A 115 -0.91 22.04 19.59
C PRO A 115 -1.89 23.18 19.33
N GLY A 116 -3.06 22.84 18.81
CA GLY A 116 -4.29 23.59 18.87
C GLY A 116 -5.19 23.24 17.69
N ASN A 117 -6.07 24.14 17.29
CA ASN A 117 -6.94 23.88 16.15
C ASN A 117 -6.43 24.71 14.97
N ASP A 118 -5.66 24.07 14.10
CA ASP A 118 -4.91 24.72 13.06
C ASP A 118 -5.56 24.57 11.69
N THR A 119 -5.13 25.40 10.76
CA THR A 119 -5.53 25.31 9.36
C THR A 119 -4.31 25.44 8.48
N PHE A 120 -4.08 24.43 7.64
CA PHE A 120 -3.00 24.41 6.67
C PHE A 120 -3.51 24.40 5.23
N ASN A 121 -2.86 25.18 4.38
CA ASN A 121 -2.97 25.11 2.94
C ASN A 121 -1.55 25.06 2.36
N GLY A 122 -1.15 23.90 1.84
CA GLY A 122 0.19 23.69 1.29
C GLY A 122 0.43 24.55 0.06
N GLY A 123 -0.51 24.54 -0.88
CA GLY A 123 -0.35 25.27 -2.13
C GLY A 123 0.22 24.32 -3.18
N ALA A 124 1.16 24.79 -4.00
CA ALA A 124 1.75 23.96 -5.05
C ALA A 124 3.06 23.34 -4.57
N GLY A 125 3.25 22.04 -4.72
CA GLY A 125 4.43 21.37 -4.18
C GLY A 125 4.08 19.98 -3.71
N ASP A 126 5.08 19.18 -3.39
CA ASP A 126 4.87 17.91 -2.70
C ASP A 126 5.13 18.19 -1.20
N ASP A 127 4.08 18.57 -0.47
CA ASP A 127 4.19 19.06 0.90
C ASP A 127 4.17 17.93 1.94
N LEU A 128 4.89 18.12 3.03
CA LEU A 128 4.91 17.21 4.18
C LEU A 128 4.29 17.91 5.39
N ILE A 129 3.16 17.37 5.84
CA ILE A 129 2.47 17.76 7.07
C ILE A 129 2.80 16.76 8.16
N VAL A 130 3.57 17.20 9.14
CA VAL A 130 4.01 16.38 10.27
C VAL A 130 3.03 16.59 11.41
N VAL A 131 2.34 15.53 11.80
CA VAL A 131 1.42 15.55 12.93
C VAL A 131 2.20 15.28 14.21
N ASP A 132 1.83 15.94 15.32
CA ASP A 132 2.55 15.78 16.58
C ASP A 132 2.38 14.35 17.14
N ALA A 133 3.26 13.98 18.08
CA ALA A 133 3.19 12.69 18.77
C ALA A 133 2.04 12.60 19.80
N ALA A 134 1.39 13.72 20.11
CA ALA A 134 0.39 13.85 21.16
C ALA A 134 -0.83 14.58 20.62
N VAL A 135 -1.96 14.39 21.28
CA VAL A 135 -3.21 15.06 20.90
C VAL A 135 -3.05 16.57 20.94
N ASP A 136 -3.20 17.20 19.77
CA ASP A 136 -2.89 18.59 19.48
C ASP A 136 -4.15 19.42 19.25
N GLY A 137 -5.19 18.90 18.61
CA GLY A 137 -6.49 19.56 18.55
C GLY A 137 -7.29 19.10 17.35
N ALA A 138 -8.04 20.01 16.72
CA ALA A 138 -8.84 19.70 15.54
C ALA A 138 -8.31 20.51 14.36
N ASP A 139 -7.49 19.87 13.53
CA ASP A 139 -6.79 20.51 12.43
C ASP A 139 -7.55 20.38 11.12
N ASN A 140 -7.31 21.30 10.19
CA ASN A 140 -7.86 21.26 8.85
C ASN A 140 -6.75 21.38 7.82
N VAL A 141 -6.46 20.28 7.13
CA VAL A 141 -5.26 20.12 6.30
C VAL A 141 -5.65 19.96 4.83
N SER A 142 -5.15 20.88 4.00
CA SER A 142 -5.18 20.79 2.53
C SER A 142 -3.76 20.80 1.99
N GLY A 143 -3.40 19.81 1.18
CA GLY A 143 -2.13 19.76 0.46
C GLY A 143 -2.12 20.76 -0.69
N GLY A 144 -2.93 20.49 -1.71
CA GLY A 144 -3.11 21.35 -2.87
C GLY A 144 -2.58 20.67 -4.14
N PRO A 145 -2.08 21.42 -5.14
CA PRO A 145 -1.45 20.78 -6.28
C PRO A 145 -0.10 20.12 -5.96
N GLY A 146 -0.06 18.80 -5.98
CA GLY A 146 1.17 18.03 -5.97
C GLY A 146 0.93 16.63 -5.43
N ARG A 147 1.88 16.13 -4.64
CA ARG A 147 1.76 14.88 -3.89
C ARG A 147 2.01 15.17 -2.42
N ASP A 148 0.94 15.34 -1.67
CA ASP A 148 1.02 15.83 -0.30
C ASP A 148 0.86 14.70 0.71
N LEU A 149 1.72 14.70 1.74
CA LEU A 149 1.78 13.67 2.79
C LEU A 149 1.32 14.24 4.13
N VAL A 150 0.34 13.57 4.74
CA VAL A 150 0.05 13.71 6.17
C VAL A 150 0.69 12.54 6.93
N ASP A 151 1.64 12.88 7.78
CA ASP A 151 2.53 11.95 8.48
C ASP A 151 2.16 11.86 9.98
N TYR A 152 1.49 10.76 10.35
CA TYR A 152 1.18 10.39 11.72
C TYR A 152 2.21 9.43 12.33
N SER A 153 3.39 9.20 11.71
CA SER A 153 4.39 8.21 12.16
C SER A 153 4.88 8.40 13.59
N ALA A 154 4.74 9.60 14.16
CA ALA A 154 5.06 9.90 15.55
C ALA A 154 3.98 9.43 16.55
N ARG A 155 2.78 9.05 16.08
CA ARG A 155 1.66 8.60 16.91
C ARG A 155 1.87 7.18 17.41
N THR A 156 1.54 6.98 18.68
CA THR A 156 1.61 5.66 19.36
C THR A 156 0.23 5.17 19.79
N THR A 157 -0.80 5.92 19.45
CA THR A 157 -2.21 5.57 19.66
C THR A 157 -2.89 5.44 18.30
N PRO A 158 -3.90 4.56 18.16
CA PRO A 158 -4.63 4.41 16.91
C PRO A 158 -5.13 5.75 16.37
N VAL A 159 -4.93 5.98 15.07
CA VAL A 159 -5.56 7.06 14.32
C VAL A 159 -6.61 6.49 13.37
N THR A 160 -7.66 7.27 13.11
CA THR A 160 -8.62 7.01 12.05
C THR A 160 -8.58 8.20 11.11
N VAL A 161 -8.32 7.96 9.83
CA VAL A 161 -8.20 9.02 8.82
C VAL A 161 -8.98 8.62 7.58
N THR A 162 -9.90 9.46 7.12
CA THR A 162 -10.61 9.36 5.86
C THR A 162 -10.43 10.65 5.08
N VAL A 163 -9.80 10.56 3.90
CA VAL A 163 -9.55 11.75 3.08
C VAL A 163 -10.84 12.21 2.36
N ASP A 164 -11.73 12.91 3.05
CA ASP A 164 -13.05 13.29 2.53
C ASP A 164 -13.60 14.66 2.99
N SER A 165 -12.78 15.50 3.62
CA SER A 165 -13.17 16.80 4.19
C SER A 165 -14.21 16.71 5.34
N VAL A 166 -14.27 15.60 6.07
CA VAL A 166 -15.07 15.47 7.28
C VAL A 166 -14.19 15.62 8.53
N ALA A 167 -14.74 16.26 9.57
CA ALA A 167 -14.04 16.53 10.83
C ALA A 167 -14.16 15.35 11.81
N ASP A 168 -13.62 14.19 11.41
CA ASP A 168 -13.62 12.95 12.21
C ASP A 168 -12.28 12.19 12.14
N ASP A 169 -11.22 12.85 11.68
CA ASP A 169 -9.89 12.28 11.54
C ASP A 169 -9.03 12.42 12.81
N GLY A 170 -7.90 11.71 12.79
CA GLY A 170 -6.85 11.75 13.82
C GLY A 170 -7.04 10.70 14.91
N ALA A 171 -6.37 10.92 16.03
CA ALA A 171 -6.53 10.16 17.27
C ALA A 171 -7.90 10.46 17.94
N PRO A 172 -8.37 9.59 18.84
CA PRO A 172 -9.69 9.77 19.46
C PRO A 172 -9.87 11.11 20.15
N GLY A 173 -10.76 11.95 19.60
CA GLY A 173 -11.15 13.25 20.17
C GLY A 173 -10.47 14.46 19.54
N GLU A 174 -9.64 14.28 18.51
CA GLU A 174 -9.08 15.35 17.68
C GLU A 174 -10.17 15.94 16.78
N GLY A 175 -10.68 15.12 15.86
CA GLY A 175 -11.67 15.61 14.89
C GLY A 175 -11.02 16.47 13.82
N ASP A 176 -9.85 16.03 13.36
CA ASP A 176 -9.14 16.62 12.24
C ASP A 176 -9.97 16.48 10.97
N THR A 177 -9.62 17.27 9.96
CA THR A 177 -10.20 17.25 8.63
C THR A 177 -9.08 17.11 7.59
N THR A 178 -8.97 15.94 6.99
CA THR A 178 -8.05 15.67 5.87
C THR A 178 -8.79 15.88 4.55
N ASN A 179 -8.36 16.88 3.77
CA ASN A 179 -9.05 17.23 2.54
C ASN A 179 -8.64 16.33 1.37
N PRO A 180 -9.53 16.12 0.37
CA PRO A 180 -9.29 15.28 -0.81
C PRO A 180 -8.01 15.56 -1.60
N ASP A 181 -7.39 16.73 -1.46
CA ASP A 181 -6.11 17.10 -2.08
C ASP A 181 -4.89 16.64 -1.27
N VAL A 182 -5.03 15.51 -0.56
CA VAL A 182 -3.96 14.76 0.10
C VAL A 182 -3.88 13.38 -0.54
N GLU A 183 -2.74 13.02 -1.12
CA GLU A 183 -2.53 11.75 -1.82
C GLU A 183 -1.77 10.72 -0.98
N LEU A 184 -1.05 11.14 0.05
CA LEU A 184 -0.20 10.27 0.85
C LEU A 184 -0.60 10.34 2.31
N LEU A 185 -0.70 9.17 2.94
CA LEU A 185 -0.98 9.03 4.35
C LEU A 185 0.01 8.04 4.96
N GLU A 186 0.52 8.39 6.13
CA GLU A 186 1.37 7.51 6.93
C GLU A 186 0.81 7.40 8.35
N GLY A 187 0.49 6.18 8.76
CA GLY A 187 0.03 5.82 10.10
C GLY A 187 1.15 5.82 11.14
N GLY A 188 0.77 5.63 12.39
CA GLY A 188 1.64 5.55 13.56
C GLY A 188 2.12 4.12 13.86
N SER A 189 2.40 3.86 15.13
CA SER A 189 2.87 2.55 15.61
C SER A 189 1.75 1.70 16.25
N ALA A 190 0.50 2.03 15.99
CA ALA A 190 -0.67 1.36 16.56
C ALA A 190 -1.60 0.91 15.44
N GLY A 191 -2.55 0.03 15.73
CA GLY A 191 -3.51 -0.42 14.71
C GLY A 191 -4.42 0.72 14.25
N ASP A 192 -4.14 1.26 13.08
CA ASP A 192 -4.74 2.44 12.50
C ASP A 192 -5.85 2.09 11.49
N THR A 193 -6.66 3.08 11.15
CA THR A 193 -7.66 2.95 10.08
C THR A 193 -7.49 4.09 9.09
N LEU A 194 -6.99 3.78 7.89
CA LEU A 194 -6.61 4.76 6.89
C LEU A 194 -7.43 4.54 5.62
N THR A 195 -8.12 5.58 5.14
CA THR A 195 -8.97 5.51 3.94
C THR A 195 -8.62 6.64 2.98
N GLY A 196 -8.20 6.27 1.76
CA GLY A 196 -7.87 7.22 0.70
C GLY A 196 -9.08 7.98 0.14
N SER A 197 -8.77 9.00 -0.65
CA SER A 197 -9.76 9.91 -1.22
C SER A 197 -10.60 9.26 -2.35
N PRO A 198 -11.92 9.52 -2.42
CA PRO A 198 -12.73 9.03 -3.53
C PRO A 198 -12.45 9.74 -4.86
N SER A 199 -11.72 10.86 -4.87
CA SER A 199 -11.48 11.68 -6.06
C SER A 199 -10.06 11.63 -6.60
N ASN A 200 -9.12 11.07 -5.83
CA ASN A 200 -7.73 11.02 -6.25
C ASN A 200 -7.54 9.97 -7.34
N THR A 201 -6.46 10.16 -8.08
CA THR A 201 -6.07 9.27 -9.19
C THR A 201 -4.79 8.51 -8.87
N PHE A 202 -4.27 8.73 -7.68
CA PHE A 202 -3.08 8.10 -7.14
C PHE A 202 -3.08 8.31 -5.63
N GLU A 203 -2.86 7.23 -4.88
CA GLU A 203 -2.64 7.30 -3.43
C GLU A 203 -1.50 6.38 -3.02
N ASP A 204 -0.73 6.78 -1.99
CA ASP A 204 0.27 5.93 -1.31
C ASP A 204 -0.03 5.97 0.19
N ILE A 205 -0.56 4.87 0.73
CA ILE A 205 -1.02 4.80 2.12
C ILE A 205 -0.22 3.73 2.86
N ARG A 206 0.36 4.09 4.01
CA ARG A 206 1.23 3.23 4.81
C ARG A 206 0.69 3.12 6.24
N GLY A 207 0.52 1.90 6.73
CA GLY A 207 0.06 1.62 8.09
C GLY A 207 1.16 1.79 9.14
N ASN A 208 2.38 1.37 8.80
CA ASN A 208 3.55 1.28 9.68
C ASN A 208 3.45 0.08 10.65
N GLU A 209 3.72 0.24 11.95
CA GLU A 209 3.62 -0.88 12.89
C GLU A 209 2.19 -0.92 13.43
N GLY A 210 1.58 -2.09 13.57
CA GLY A 210 0.22 -2.17 14.07
C GLY A 210 -0.57 -3.23 13.34
N ASN A 211 -1.82 -3.42 13.75
CA ASN A 211 -2.76 -4.20 12.95
C ASN A 211 -3.69 -3.20 12.28
N ASP A 212 -3.35 -2.82 11.06
CA ASP A 212 -3.92 -1.69 10.36
C ASP A 212 -5.07 -2.11 9.46
N THR A 213 -6.01 -1.20 9.25
CA THR A 213 -7.06 -1.34 8.25
C THR A 213 -6.91 -0.23 7.23
N ILE A 214 -6.46 -0.59 6.02
CA ILE A 214 -6.18 0.37 4.95
C ILE A 214 -7.15 0.14 3.80
N THR A 215 -7.83 1.20 3.37
CA THR A 215 -8.72 1.19 2.19
C THR A 215 -8.26 2.23 1.16
N SER A 216 -8.14 1.82 -0.10
CA SER A 216 -7.73 2.71 -1.19
C SER A 216 -8.76 3.83 -1.45
N GLY A 217 -8.36 4.81 -2.27
CA GLY A 217 -9.30 5.70 -2.94
C GLY A 217 -10.17 4.98 -3.98
N ALA A 218 -11.12 5.71 -4.57
CA ALA A 218 -12.03 5.17 -5.57
C ALA A 218 -11.58 5.43 -7.02
N GLY A 219 -10.39 5.99 -7.23
CA GLY A 219 -9.93 6.41 -8.55
C GLY A 219 -8.45 6.11 -8.77
N GLY A 220 -8.10 5.87 -10.02
CA GLY A 220 -6.71 5.67 -10.44
C GLY A 220 -6.01 4.49 -9.77
N SER A 221 -4.68 4.59 -9.65
CA SER A 221 -3.84 3.52 -9.13
C SER A 221 -3.33 3.83 -7.73
N SER A 222 -3.52 2.93 -6.78
CA SER A 222 -3.12 3.15 -5.38
C SER A 222 -2.06 2.15 -4.93
N GLN A 223 -1.19 2.56 -4.03
CA GLN A 223 -0.28 1.68 -3.29
C GLN A 223 -0.67 1.67 -1.82
N LEU A 224 -0.85 0.48 -1.26
CA LEU A 224 -1.16 0.27 0.14
C LEU A 224 -0.07 -0.62 0.73
N VAL A 225 0.50 -0.21 1.85
CA VAL A 225 1.49 -0.98 2.60
C VAL A 225 1.01 -1.09 4.05
N GLY A 226 0.82 -2.33 4.53
CA GLY A 226 0.47 -2.60 5.92
C GLY A 226 1.65 -2.25 6.82
N GLY A 227 2.66 -3.11 6.79
CA GLY A 227 3.87 -3.00 7.59
C GLY A 227 3.94 -4.15 8.59
N PRO A 228 4.64 -4.01 9.73
CA PRO A 228 4.64 -5.07 10.73
C PRO A 228 3.32 -5.16 11.50
N GLY A 229 2.69 -6.34 11.47
CA GLY A 229 1.50 -6.72 12.21
C GLY A 229 0.48 -7.39 11.29
N ASN A 230 -0.72 -7.70 11.82
CA ASN A 230 -1.73 -8.40 11.02
C ASN A 230 -2.70 -7.39 10.41
N ASP A 231 -2.50 -7.07 9.15
CA ASP A 231 -3.13 -5.97 8.47
C ASP A 231 -4.30 -6.42 7.58
N THR A 232 -5.19 -5.48 7.28
CA THR A 232 -6.26 -5.65 6.30
C THR A 232 -6.18 -4.54 5.27
N LEU A 233 -5.76 -4.88 4.06
CA LEU A 233 -5.62 -3.95 2.94
C LEU A 233 -6.70 -4.24 1.90
N ARG A 234 -7.38 -3.21 1.43
CA ARG A 234 -8.49 -3.38 0.49
C ARG A 234 -8.58 -2.25 -0.53
N ALA A 235 -8.74 -2.60 -1.80
CA ALA A 235 -9.17 -1.63 -2.79
C ALA A 235 -10.67 -1.32 -2.64
N ARG A 236 -11.02 -0.05 -2.80
CA ARG A 236 -12.40 0.40 -2.80
C ARG A 236 -13.10 -0.02 -4.09
N ALA A 237 -14.41 -0.22 -4.01
CA ALA A 237 -15.21 -0.41 -5.22
C ALA A 237 -15.03 0.77 -6.19
N GLY A 238 -14.65 0.46 -7.43
CA GLY A 238 -14.41 1.44 -8.48
C GLY A 238 -12.96 1.93 -8.58
N ALA A 239 -12.05 1.44 -7.73
CA ALA A 239 -10.61 1.63 -7.91
C ALA A 239 -10.14 1.13 -9.29
N GLY A 240 -9.00 1.64 -9.75
CA GLY A 240 -8.22 1.01 -10.81
C GLY A 240 -7.18 0.06 -10.21
N ASP A 241 -6.14 -0.22 -10.97
CA ASP A 241 -5.03 -1.11 -10.59
C ASP A 241 -4.40 -0.69 -9.23
N VAL A 242 -4.43 -1.56 -8.23
CA VAL A 242 -3.80 -1.35 -6.91
C VAL A 242 -2.58 -2.24 -6.69
N SER A 243 -1.67 -1.78 -5.86
CA SER A 243 -0.57 -2.59 -5.32
C SER A 243 -0.70 -2.69 -3.80
N LEU A 244 -0.94 -3.90 -3.30
CA LEU A 244 -1.11 -4.22 -1.89
C LEU A 244 0.10 -5.00 -1.38
N PHE A 245 0.74 -4.50 -0.34
CA PHE A 245 1.88 -5.14 0.33
C PHE A 245 1.54 -5.36 1.80
N GLY A 246 1.41 -6.63 2.21
CA GLY A 246 1.15 -7.01 3.60
C GLY A 246 2.35 -6.66 4.49
N SER A 247 3.48 -7.31 4.22
CA SER A 247 4.78 -7.18 4.90
C SER A 247 5.01 -8.27 5.96
N ASP A 248 5.15 -7.94 7.23
CA ASP A 248 5.45 -8.94 8.26
C ASP A 248 4.17 -9.17 9.07
N GLY A 249 3.54 -10.34 8.97
CA GLY A 249 2.37 -10.69 9.77
C GLY A 249 1.32 -11.44 8.96
N ALA A 250 0.28 -11.93 9.63
CA ALA A 250 -0.78 -12.67 8.93
C ALA A 250 -1.83 -11.71 8.36
N ASP A 251 -1.67 -11.34 7.10
CA ASP A 251 -2.39 -10.27 6.45
C ASP A 251 -3.60 -10.73 5.65
N THR A 252 -4.51 -9.80 5.37
CA THR A 252 -5.62 -10.01 4.46
C THR A 252 -5.66 -8.93 3.38
N LEU A 253 -5.49 -9.33 2.12
CA LEU A 253 -5.37 -8.42 0.98
C LEU A 253 -6.53 -8.62 -0.01
N PHE A 254 -7.21 -7.54 -0.40
CA PHE A 254 -8.31 -7.55 -1.38
C PHE A 254 -8.04 -6.54 -2.52
N GLY A 255 -7.66 -7.02 -3.71
CA GLY A 255 -7.34 -6.21 -4.89
C GLY A 255 -8.56 -5.54 -5.52
N GLY A 256 -9.72 -6.20 -5.51
CA GLY A 256 -10.95 -5.61 -6.02
C GLY A 256 -10.97 -5.54 -7.55
N PRO A 257 -11.46 -4.47 -8.18
CA PRO A 257 -11.39 -4.32 -9.63
C PRO A 257 -10.06 -3.67 -10.06
N GLY A 258 -9.45 -4.19 -11.13
CA GLY A 258 -8.18 -3.67 -11.62
C GLY A 258 -7.28 -4.81 -12.09
N ASN A 259 -6.11 -4.49 -12.62
CA ASN A 259 -5.04 -5.48 -12.73
C ASN A 259 -4.12 -5.26 -11.53
N ASP A 260 -4.37 -6.01 -10.47
CA ASP A 260 -3.80 -5.72 -9.16
C ASP A 260 -2.52 -6.50 -8.90
N ILE A 261 -1.70 -5.98 -7.99
CA ILE A 261 -0.53 -6.68 -7.45
C ILE A 261 -0.77 -6.89 -5.96
N LEU A 262 -0.83 -8.14 -5.54
CA LEU A 262 -0.93 -8.52 -4.13
C LEU A 262 0.34 -9.26 -3.73
N ASN A 263 0.95 -8.83 -2.64
CA ASN A 263 2.15 -9.46 -2.09
C ASN A 263 2.03 -9.56 -0.57
N GLY A 264 1.75 -10.76 -0.07
CA GLY A 264 1.61 -11.05 1.36
C GLY A 264 2.93 -10.85 2.12
N GLN A 265 4.00 -11.38 1.55
CA GLN A 265 5.38 -11.38 2.03
C GLN A 265 5.69 -12.42 3.12
N ALA A 266 5.48 -12.16 4.40
CA ALA A 266 5.94 -13.05 5.46
C ALA A 266 4.80 -13.42 6.42
N GLU A 267 4.80 -14.68 6.86
CA GLU A 267 3.71 -15.32 7.59
C GLU A 267 2.54 -15.71 6.66
N ALA A 268 1.46 -16.22 7.23
CA ALA A 268 0.40 -16.87 6.47
C ALA A 268 -0.70 -15.86 6.09
N ASP A 269 -0.80 -15.56 4.81
CA ASP A 269 -1.64 -14.51 4.26
C ASP A 269 -2.91 -15.03 3.58
N VAL A 270 -3.95 -14.20 3.55
CA VAL A 270 -5.16 -14.44 2.76
C VAL A 270 -5.29 -13.37 1.70
N MET A 271 -5.29 -13.77 0.43
CA MET A 271 -5.28 -12.85 -0.69
C MET A 271 -6.40 -13.13 -1.66
N VAL A 272 -6.98 -12.05 -2.16
CA VAL A 272 -7.97 -12.07 -3.23
C VAL A 272 -7.64 -11.00 -4.24
N GLY A 273 -7.29 -11.41 -5.47
CA GLY A 273 -7.09 -10.50 -6.61
C GLY A 273 -8.38 -9.74 -6.92
N GLY A 274 -9.35 -10.41 -7.53
CA GLY A 274 -10.67 -9.84 -7.77
C GLY A 274 -11.04 -9.87 -9.24
N LEU A 275 -11.35 -8.71 -9.85
CA LEU A 275 -11.71 -8.62 -11.26
C LEU A 275 -10.57 -7.96 -12.05
N GLY A 276 -10.06 -8.67 -13.05
CA GLY A 276 -9.02 -8.20 -13.95
C GLY A 276 -7.88 -9.20 -13.95
N ASN A 277 -6.72 -8.83 -14.50
CA ASN A 277 -5.58 -9.73 -14.56
C ASN A 277 -4.66 -9.44 -13.36
N ASP A 278 -4.72 -10.26 -12.34
CA ASP A 278 -4.04 -10.01 -11.07
C ASP A 278 -2.72 -10.79 -10.95
N LEU A 279 -1.77 -10.23 -10.22
CA LEU A 279 -0.56 -10.93 -9.78
C LEU A 279 -0.64 -11.10 -8.26
N VAL A 280 -0.78 -12.34 -7.81
CA VAL A 280 -0.83 -12.70 -6.39
C VAL A 280 0.44 -13.45 -5.99
N ILE A 281 1.14 -12.93 -4.99
CA ILE A 281 2.39 -13.46 -4.46
C ILE A 281 2.20 -13.70 -2.96
N GLY A 282 2.26 -14.96 -2.53
CA GLY A 282 2.23 -15.32 -1.11
C GLY A 282 3.49 -14.86 -0.40
N GLY A 283 4.61 -15.50 -0.71
CA GLY A 283 5.90 -15.16 -0.12
C GLY A 283 6.40 -16.31 0.74
N ALA A 284 6.49 -16.12 2.04
CA ALA A 284 6.92 -17.14 2.99
C ALA A 284 5.84 -17.34 4.05
N GLY A 285 5.35 -18.55 4.20
CA GLY A 285 4.21 -18.84 5.06
C GLY A 285 3.25 -19.78 4.34
N ASP A 286 2.24 -20.27 5.04
CA ASP A 286 1.24 -21.13 4.42
C ASP A 286 0.12 -20.25 3.86
N ASP A 287 0.27 -19.75 2.64
CA ASP A 287 -0.61 -18.70 2.10
C ASP A 287 -1.88 -19.26 1.44
N GLN A 288 -2.95 -18.46 1.44
CA GLN A 288 -4.20 -18.80 0.79
C GLN A 288 -4.62 -17.71 -0.20
N SER A 289 -4.54 -18.03 -1.49
CA SER A 289 -5.13 -17.23 -2.58
C SER A 289 -6.54 -17.72 -2.92
N ILE A 290 -7.49 -16.81 -3.09
CA ILE A 290 -8.89 -17.12 -3.40
C ILE A 290 -9.32 -16.41 -4.67
N ALA A 291 -9.78 -17.16 -5.66
CA ALA A 291 -10.53 -16.60 -6.78
C ALA A 291 -11.95 -16.26 -6.32
N GLU A 292 -12.31 -14.97 -6.29
CA GLU A 292 -13.53 -14.49 -5.63
C GLU A 292 -14.79 -14.55 -6.51
N SER A 293 -14.63 -14.63 -7.82
CA SER A 293 -15.75 -14.42 -8.73
C SER A 293 -16.49 -15.71 -9.10
N THR A 294 -17.82 -15.60 -9.25
CA THR A 294 -18.63 -16.68 -9.84
C THR A 294 -18.55 -16.73 -11.37
N SER A 295 -17.94 -15.73 -11.99
CA SER A 295 -17.70 -15.65 -13.44
C SER A 295 -16.21 -15.58 -13.70
N ALA A 296 -15.78 -15.87 -14.94
CA ALA A 296 -14.40 -15.59 -15.36
C ALA A 296 -13.98 -14.17 -14.93
N ASP A 297 -12.91 -14.07 -14.16
CA ASP A 297 -12.14 -12.84 -13.99
C ASP A 297 -11.05 -12.82 -15.07
N GLY A 298 -10.02 -11.99 -14.97
CA GLY A 298 -9.00 -11.91 -16.02
C GLY A 298 -8.10 -13.13 -16.02
N ALA A 299 -6.96 -13.02 -16.72
CA ALA A 299 -5.91 -14.03 -16.66
C ALA A 299 -4.98 -13.73 -15.48
N ASP A 300 -5.13 -14.46 -14.39
CA ASP A 300 -4.40 -14.20 -13.15
C ASP A 300 -3.08 -15.00 -13.06
N GLU A 301 -2.12 -14.53 -12.26
CA GLU A 301 -0.91 -15.27 -11.90
C GLU A 301 -0.83 -15.48 -10.38
N PHE A 302 -0.82 -16.73 -9.94
CA PHE A 302 -0.72 -17.11 -8.53
C PHE A 302 0.65 -17.74 -8.24
N ARG A 303 1.41 -17.12 -7.34
CA ARG A 303 2.69 -17.63 -6.84
C ARG A 303 2.58 -17.82 -5.34
N GLY A 304 2.58 -19.07 -4.88
CA GLY A 304 2.63 -19.40 -3.45
C GLY A 304 3.92 -18.89 -2.82
N GLY A 305 5.00 -19.64 -3.00
CA GLY A 305 6.34 -19.16 -2.64
C GLY A 305 7.11 -20.23 -1.87
N ALA A 306 7.45 -19.93 -0.63
CA ALA A 306 8.01 -20.89 0.30
C ALA A 306 6.93 -21.36 1.26
N ASP A 307 7.10 -22.59 1.75
CA ASP A 307 6.15 -23.29 2.65
C ASP A 307 4.95 -23.87 1.89
N ILE A 308 3.75 -23.97 2.48
CA ILE A 308 2.64 -24.73 1.89
C ILE A 308 1.49 -23.79 1.49
N ASP A 309 1.34 -23.58 0.20
CA ASP A 309 0.43 -22.59 -0.34
C ASP A 309 -0.83 -23.22 -0.93
N THR A 310 -1.93 -22.47 -0.90
CA THR A 310 -3.23 -22.91 -1.39
C THR A 310 -3.82 -21.93 -2.40
N MET A 311 -4.11 -22.41 -3.61
CA MET A 311 -4.99 -21.72 -4.55
C MET A 311 -6.41 -22.29 -4.46
N SER A 312 -7.39 -21.42 -4.22
CA SER A 312 -8.79 -21.80 -3.97
C SER A 312 -9.76 -21.18 -4.96
N TYR A 313 -10.40 -22.03 -5.75
CA TYR A 313 -11.48 -21.70 -6.68
C TYR A 313 -12.88 -21.93 -6.07
N SER A 314 -13.00 -22.04 -4.74
CA SER A 314 -14.25 -22.43 -4.06
C SER A 314 -15.50 -21.58 -4.37
N ALA A 315 -15.32 -20.35 -4.86
CA ALA A 315 -16.43 -19.48 -5.26
C ALA A 315 -16.95 -19.77 -6.70
N ARG A 316 -16.16 -20.45 -7.53
CA ARG A 316 -16.49 -20.73 -8.93
C ARG A 316 -17.66 -21.70 -9.04
N ASN A 317 -18.60 -21.39 -9.92
CA ASN A 317 -19.74 -22.25 -10.24
C ASN A 317 -19.66 -22.88 -11.64
N THR A 318 -18.56 -22.64 -12.35
CA THR A 318 -18.21 -23.24 -13.63
C THR A 318 -16.99 -24.14 -13.46
N PRO A 319 -16.85 -25.19 -14.30
CA PRO A 319 -15.66 -26.04 -14.27
C PRO A 319 -14.37 -25.24 -14.38
N VAL A 320 -13.40 -25.55 -13.53
CA VAL A 320 -12.01 -25.10 -13.66
C VAL A 320 -11.11 -26.24 -14.06
N ALA A 321 -10.06 -25.95 -14.82
CA ALA A 321 -8.92 -26.85 -15.02
C ALA A 321 -7.70 -26.20 -14.38
N VAL A 322 -7.01 -26.92 -13.49
CA VAL A 322 -5.91 -26.36 -12.70
C VAL A 322 -4.76 -27.36 -12.61
N SER A 323 -3.58 -26.91 -12.98
CA SER A 323 -2.32 -27.64 -12.95
C SER A 323 -1.21 -26.70 -12.50
N PRO A 324 -0.64 -26.86 -11.28
CA PRO A 324 0.46 -26.03 -10.79
C PRO A 324 1.79 -26.29 -11.54
N ASP A 325 1.87 -25.86 -12.80
CA ASP A 325 3.01 -26.06 -13.70
C ASP A 325 3.61 -24.75 -14.25
N GLY A 326 3.04 -23.61 -13.86
CA GLY A 326 3.52 -22.28 -14.25
C GLY A 326 3.16 -21.89 -15.68
N ARG A 327 2.08 -22.42 -16.24
CA ARG A 327 1.56 -22.03 -17.56
C ARG A 327 0.21 -21.32 -17.45
N ALA A 328 0.00 -20.39 -18.36
CA ALA A 328 -1.24 -19.62 -18.48
C ALA A 328 -2.34 -20.44 -19.20
N ASP A 329 -2.72 -21.59 -18.65
CA ASP A 329 -3.78 -22.46 -19.15
C ASP A 329 -4.71 -23.01 -18.06
N ASP A 330 -4.67 -22.39 -16.87
CA ASP A 330 -5.51 -22.72 -15.72
C ASP A 330 -6.81 -21.88 -15.67
N GLY A 331 -7.65 -22.19 -14.68
CA GLY A 331 -8.89 -21.49 -14.39
C GLY A 331 -10.09 -22.00 -15.20
N ALA A 332 -11.10 -21.15 -15.38
CA ALA A 332 -12.21 -21.42 -16.26
C ALA A 332 -11.77 -21.45 -17.73
N VAL A 333 -12.58 -22.07 -18.59
CA VAL A 333 -12.34 -22.08 -20.03
C VAL A 333 -12.10 -20.65 -20.52
N ILE A 334 -10.98 -20.42 -21.23
CA ILE A 334 -10.50 -19.16 -21.83
C ILE A 334 -10.06 -18.05 -20.84
N GLU A 335 -10.07 -18.30 -19.54
CA GLU A 335 -9.57 -17.36 -18.52
C GLU A 335 -8.04 -17.22 -18.67
N GLY A 336 -7.33 -18.35 -18.60
CA GLY A 336 -5.89 -18.41 -18.85
C GLY A 336 -5.07 -18.01 -17.63
N ASP A 337 -5.55 -18.40 -16.44
CA ASP A 337 -4.80 -18.27 -15.20
C ASP A 337 -3.49 -19.04 -15.29
N ASN A 338 -2.55 -18.64 -14.45
CA ASN A 338 -1.27 -19.28 -14.28
C ASN A 338 -1.04 -19.61 -12.81
N VAL A 339 -1.32 -20.84 -12.43
CA VAL A 339 -0.97 -21.35 -11.11
C VAL A 339 0.49 -21.83 -11.15
N ASN A 340 1.35 -21.11 -10.42
CA ASN A 340 2.78 -21.40 -10.41
C ASN A 340 3.08 -22.77 -9.78
N ALA A 341 4.21 -23.35 -10.18
CA ALA A 341 4.71 -24.60 -9.61
C ALA A 341 5.08 -24.53 -8.12
N THR A 342 5.09 -23.35 -7.51
CA THR A 342 5.25 -23.13 -6.06
C THR A 342 3.92 -23.17 -5.29
N VAL A 343 2.84 -23.67 -5.89
CA VAL A 343 1.56 -23.90 -5.20
C VAL A 343 1.40 -25.40 -4.97
N GLU A 344 1.21 -25.79 -3.71
CA GLU A 344 1.10 -27.20 -3.31
C GLU A 344 -0.37 -27.64 -3.26
N ASN A 345 -1.28 -26.78 -2.80
CA ASN A 345 -2.67 -27.16 -2.53
C ASN A 345 -3.63 -26.47 -3.49
N ILE A 346 -4.59 -27.24 -3.99
CA ILE A 346 -5.65 -26.73 -4.86
C ILE A 346 -7.01 -27.12 -4.29
N ARG A 347 -7.91 -26.15 -4.25
CA ARG A 347 -9.33 -26.35 -3.95
C ARG A 347 -10.17 -25.98 -5.16
N GLY A 348 -10.90 -26.94 -5.71
CA GLY A 348 -11.89 -26.72 -6.76
C GLY A 348 -13.12 -25.95 -6.29
N GLY A 349 -13.96 -25.61 -7.26
CA GLY A 349 -15.19 -24.86 -7.11
C GLY A 349 -16.42 -25.74 -6.87
N GLN A 350 -17.52 -25.35 -7.51
CA GLN A 350 -18.84 -25.96 -7.33
C GLN A 350 -19.33 -26.75 -8.55
N ALA A 351 -18.50 -26.87 -9.57
CA ALA A 351 -18.78 -27.62 -10.79
C ALA A 351 -17.85 -28.84 -10.89
N GLY A 352 -17.97 -29.63 -11.96
CA GLY A 352 -17.04 -30.74 -12.17
C GLY A 352 -15.68 -30.23 -12.65
N ASP A 353 -14.71 -30.22 -11.76
CA ASP A 353 -13.40 -29.60 -11.95
C ASP A 353 -12.34 -30.62 -12.41
N PHE A 354 -11.25 -30.12 -13.02
CA PHE A 354 -10.10 -30.91 -13.46
C PHE A 354 -8.85 -30.45 -12.71
N LEU A 355 -8.46 -31.18 -11.66
CA LEU A 355 -7.36 -30.80 -10.78
C LEU A 355 -6.17 -31.74 -10.99
N TYR A 356 -4.98 -31.18 -11.16
CA TYR A 356 -3.73 -31.92 -11.34
C TYR A 356 -2.73 -31.55 -10.24
N GLY A 357 -2.03 -32.55 -9.70
CA GLY A 357 -0.87 -32.34 -8.83
C GLY A 357 0.41 -32.11 -9.65
N ASN A 358 1.46 -31.66 -8.97
CA ASN A 358 2.82 -31.52 -9.48
C ASN A 358 3.78 -32.39 -8.64
N ALA A 359 5.09 -32.11 -8.74
CA ALA A 359 6.13 -32.88 -8.06
C ALA A 359 6.30 -32.63 -6.55
N LEU A 360 5.45 -31.79 -5.97
CA LEU A 360 5.43 -31.49 -4.54
C LEU A 360 4.41 -32.39 -3.83
N ALA A 361 4.39 -32.37 -2.50
CA ALA A 361 3.34 -33.06 -1.76
C ALA A 361 2.07 -32.20 -1.80
N ASN A 362 1.14 -32.54 -2.69
CA ASN A 362 -0.05 -31.74 -2.95
C ASN A 362 -1.23 -32.16 -2.06
N ARG A 363 -2.07 -31.18 -1.69
CA ARG A 363 -3.43 -31.44 -1.21
C ARG A 363 -4.44 -30.95 -2.23
N LEU A 364 -5.13 -31.89 -2.88
CA LEU A 364 -6.12 -31.61 -3.91
C LEU A 364 -7.53 -31.88 -3.35
N PHE A 365 -8.38 -30.86 -3.32
CA PHE A 365 -9.76 -30.94 -2.86
C PHE A 365 -10.72 -30.60 -3.99
N GLY A 366 -11.55 -31.55 -4.40
CA GLY A 366 -12.48 -31.41 -5.55
C GLY A 366 -13.47 -30.25 -5.40
N GLY A 367 -14.05 -30.08 -4.21
CA GLY A 367 -15.06 -29.06 -3.98
C GLY A 367 -16.46 -29.67 -4.02
N THR A 368 -17.38 -29.10 -4.77
CA THR A 368 -18.64 -29.78 -5.09
C THR A 368 -18.76 -29.98 -6.58
N GLY A 369 -19.39 -31.04 -7.03
CA GLY A 369 -19.40 -31.38 -8.45
C GLY A 369 -18.91 -32.79 -8.66
N SER A 370 -18.85 -33.22 -9.91
CA SER A 370 -18.20 -34.48 -10.28
C SER A 370 -16.81 -34.16 -10.79
N ASP A 371 -15.81 -34.35 -9.95
CA ASP A 371 -14.46 -33.86 -10.20
C ASP A 371 -13.57 -34.93 -10.85
N THR A 372 -12.55 -34.49 -11.58
CA THR A 372 -11.46 -35.32 -12.06
C THR A 372 -10.18 -34.85 -11.40
N ILE A 373 -9.64 -35.65 -10.48
CA ILE A 373 -8.46 -35.29 -9.69
C ILE A 373 -7.31 -36.25 -10.01
N ARG A 374 -6.19 -35.69 -10.45
CA ARG A 374 -5.03 -36.47 -10.90
C ARG A 374 -3.77 -36.03 -10.18
N ALA A 375 -3.41 -36.77 -9.14
CA ALA A 375 -2.11 -36.70 -8.46
C ALA A 375 -1.14 -37.76 -9.00
N VAL A 376 -1.29 -38.20 -10.25
CA VAL A 376 -0.36 -39.17 -10.87
C VAL A 376 0.70 -38.38 -11.63
N ASP A 377 1.75 -37.99 -10.92
CA ASP A 377 2.84 -37.19 -11.48
C ASP A 377 4.10 -38.06 -11.77
N GLY A 378 4.16 -39.27 -11.20
CA GLY A 378 5.24 -40.23 -11.39
C GLY A 378 6.52 -39.90 -10.62
N ILE A 379 6.46 -39.05 -9.59
CA ILE A 379 7.62 -38.60 -8.81
C ILE A 379 7.35 -38.61 -7.30
N SER A 380 8.19 -37.97 -6.50
CA SER A 380 8.16 -38.05 -5.03
C SER A 380 7.26 -36.97 -4.45
N GLY A 381 6.29 -37.37 -3.63
CA GLY A 381 5.35 -36.53 -2.90
C GLY A 381 4.42 -37.51 -2.18
N ASN A 382 3.87 -37.14 -1.02
CA ASN A 382 2.78 -37.93 -0.44
C ASN A 382 1.54 -37.08 -0.58
N ASP A 383 0.77 -37.32 -1.63
CA ASP A 383 -0.36 -36.49 -1.96
C ASP A 383 -1.58 -36.86 -1.12
N VAL A 384 -2.44 -35.87 -0.90
CA VAL A 384 -3.73 -36.03 -0.25
C VAL A 384 -4.80 -35.59 -1.23
N VAL A 385 -5.55 -36.56 -1.75
CA VAL A 385 -6.65 -36.37 -2.69
C VAL A 385 -7.98 -36.59 -1.98
N ASP A 386 -8.84 -35.58 -2.04
CA ASP A 386 -10.19 -35.63 -1.47
C ASP A 386 -11.21 -35.10 -2.47
N GLY A 387 -12.07 -35.98 -3.00
CA GLY A 387 -13.19 -35.61 -3.88
C GLY A 387 -14.31 -34.80 -3.18
N ALA A 388 -14.21 -34.62 -1.85
CA ALA A 388 -15.21 -34.04 -0.97
C ALA A 388 -16.51 -34.87 -0.83
N GLN A 389 -17.16 -34.78 0.33
CA GLN A 389 -18.39 -35.55 0.57
C GLN A 389 -19.64 -34.87 -0.01
N GLY A 390 -20.32 -35.57 -0.93
CA GLY A 390 -21.77 -35.43 -1.11
C GLY A 390 -22.27 -34.70 -2.36
N SER A 391 -21.46 -34.52 -3.41
CA SER A 391 -21.87 -33.69 -4.55
C SER A 391 -21.42 -34.13 -5.95
N GLY A 392 -21.16 -35.42 -6.20
CA GLY A 392 -20.91 -35.88 -7.56
C GLY A 392 -20.39 -37.30 -7.64
N THR A 393 -19.73 -37.63 -8.74
CA THR A 393 -18.96 -38.86 -8.92
C THR A 393 -17.54 -38.45 -9.30
N ASP A 394 -16.64 -38.56 -8.33
CA ASP A 394 -15.28 -38.04 -8.45
C ASP A 394 -14.33 -39.12 -8.97
N GLU A 395 -13.65 -38.83 -10.08
CA GLU A 395 -12.63 -39.68 -10.68
C GLU A 395 -11.26 -39.26 -10.16
N CYS A 396 -10.74 -40.02 -9.19
CA CYS A 396 -9.43 -39.74 -8.61
C CYS A 396 -8.39 -40.78 -9.03
N THR A 397 -7.21 -40.30 -9.40
CA THR A 397 -6.03 -41.13 -9.62
C THR A 397 -4.85 -40.53 -8.87
N ALA A 398 -4.10 -41.36 -8.16
CA ALA A 398 -2.90 -40.96 -7.41
C ALA A 398 -1.86 -42.09 -7.44
N ASP A 399 -0.63 -41.79 -7.05
CA ASP A 399 0.48 -42.74 -7.03
C ASP A 399 0.44 -43.66 -5.79
N PRO A 400 1.16 -44.81 -5.81
CA PRO A 400 1.21 -45.71 -4.68
C PRO A 400 1.90 -45.06 -3.46
N GLY A 401 1.13 -44.73 -2.43
CA GLY A 401 1.63 -44.07 -1.22
C GLY A 401 0.73 -42.93 -0.77
N ASP A 402 -0.04 -42.38 -1.71
CA ASP A 402 -0.94 -41.27 -1.49
C ASP A 402 -2.20 -41.65 -0.70
N ILE A 403 -2.80 -40.64 -0.08
CA ILE A 403 -4.05 -40.76 0.64
C ILE A 403 -5.17 -40.31 -0.28
N ILE A 404 -6.06 -41.24 -0.64
CA ILE A 404 -7.27 -40.93 -1.42
C ILE A 404 -8.50 -41.11 -0.52
N SER A 405 -9.37 -40.11 -0.49
CA SER A 405 -10.66 -40.17 0.19
C SER A 405 -11.79 -39.60 -0.68
N ASN A 406 -13.01 -40.08 -0.46
CA ASN A 406 -14.23 -39.60 -1.13
C ASN A 406 -14.18 -39.67 -2.67
N CYS A 407 -13.48 -40.67 -3.23
CA CYS A 407 -13.41 -40.92 -4.68
C CYS A 407 -14.01 -42.32 -4.99
N PRO A 408 -15.32 -42.40 -5.32
CA PRO A 408 -16.07 -43.66 -5.39
C PRO A 408 -15.85 -44.53 -6.63
#